data_AF-A0A8H3BXW6-F1
#
_entry.id   AF-A0A8H3BXW6-F1
#
_cell.length_a   1.000
_cell.length_b   1.000
_cell.length_c   1.000
_cell.angle_alpha   90.00
_cell.angle_beta   90.00
_cell.angle_gamma   90.00
#
_symmetry.space_group_name_H-M   'P 1'
#
loop_
_entity.id
_entity.type
_entity.pdbx_description
1 polymer ?
#
loop_
_entity_poly.entity_id
_entity_poly.type
_entity_poly.pdbx_seq_one_letter_code
_entity_poly.pdbx_strand_id
1 'polypeptide(L)'
;MNWKRFISLAYAYAPGVFAAFGVTTGSGYLSVDTGGGLVFRVSTTSGDITSLKYGSIECQDSSKYTHIGSGLGTATVSYKTSGNYITVTIATSTLTQYYVAVSGQSAIYIGTYTTAEPDVGELRFIARLSKSALPNGYTQSEIDGGTAIEGSDVYSLNGQTRSKFYSSVQFYKDQVHGVTGSGVGVYMVMPGNAYETSGGGPFFRDINNQ
;
A
#
# COMPACT_ATOMS: atom_id res chain seq x y z
N MET A 1 -53.26 42.72 16.62
CA MET A 1 -53.52 41.98 15.37
C MET A 1 -52.18 41.70 14.71
N ASN A 2 -51.84 40.41 14.61
CA ASN A 2 -50.55 39.86 14.20
C ASN A 2 -50.15 40.22 12.75
N TRP A 3 -48.87 40.50 12.50
CA TRP A 3 -48.24 40.05 11.27
C TRP A 3 -46.78 39.68 11.51
N LYS A 4 -46.42 38.51 10.98
CA LYS A 4 -45.30 37.67 11.34
C LYS A 4 -44.00 38.10 10.66
N ARG A 5 -42.88 37.88 11.36
CA ARG A 5 -41.52 37.90 10.83
C ARG A 5 -41.36 36.77 9.80
N PHE A 6 -40.81 37.08 8.63
CA PHE A 6 -40.30 36.09 7.70
C PHE A 6 -38.77 36.09 7.82
N ILE A 7 -38.22 35.02 8.39
CA ILE A 7 -36.79 34.70 8.33
C ILE A 7 -36.63 33.75 7.14
N SER A 8 -35.96 34.22 6.08
CA SER A 8 -35.57 33.38 4.96
C SER A 8 -34.34 32.57 5.35
N LEU A 9 -34.48 31.25 5.53
CA LEU A 9 -33.36 30.33 5.66
C LEU A 9 -32.77 30.11 4.25
N ALA A 10 -31.61 30.69 3.97
CA ALA A 10 -30.84 30.35 2.78
C ALA A 10 -30.10 29.03 3.03
N TYR A 11 -30.57 27.94 2.41
CA TYR A 11 -29.86 26.66 2.40
C TYR A 11 -28.69 26.78 1.43
N ALA A 12 -27.48 27.02 1.94
CA ALA A 12 -26.27 26.95 1.14
C ALA A 12 -26.01 25.48 0.78
N TYR A 13 -26.38 25.08 -0.45
CA TYR A 13 -25.86 23.87 -1.05
C TYR A 13 -24.36 24.07 -1.28
N ALA A 14 -23.55 23.58 -0.36
CA ALA A 14 -22.13 23.42 -0.63
C ALA A 14 -22.00 22.41 -1.79
N PRO A 15 -21.41 22.78 -2.94
CA PRO A 15 -21.07 21.79 -3.94
C PRO A 15 -20.12 20.79 -3.27
N GLY A 16 -20.52 19.52 -3.23
CA GLY A 16 -19.61 18.46 -2.85
C GLY A 16 -18.42 18.52 -3.79
N VAL A 17 -17.23 18.83 -3.27
CA VAL A 17 -15.99 18.66 -4.02
C VAL A 17 -15.84 17.16 -4.20
N PHE A 18 -16.25 16.65 -5.36
CA PHE A 18 -15.87 15.30 -5.76
C PHE A 18 -14.35 15.29 -5.85
N ALA A 19 -13.69 14.47 -5.02
CA ALA A 19 -12.28 14.17 -5.20
C ALA A 19 -12.07 13.70 -6.65
N ALA A 20 -11.15 14.34 -7.37
CA ALA A 20 -11.05 14.17 -8.81
C ALA A 20 -10.28 12.88 -9.12
N PHE A 21 -10.96 11.85 -9.63
CA PHE A 21 -10.28 10.68 -10.19
C PHE A 21 -9.37 11.10 -11.35
N GLY A 22 -8.08 10.82 -11.26
CA GLY A 22 -7.14 11.27 -12.29
C GLY A 22 -5.67 11.09 -11.95
N VAL A 23 -4.83 11.44 -12.92
CA VAL A 23 -3.37 11.48 -12.77
C VAL A 23 -2.89 12.91 -12.92
N THR A 24 -2.08 13.38 -11.96
CA THR A 24 -1.30 14.60 -12.08
C THR A 24 0.17 14.24 -12.26
N THR A 25 0.77 14.67 -13.36
CA THR A 25 2.21 14.52 -13.59
C THR A 25 2.96 15.67 -12.92
N GLY A 26 3.85 15.34 -11.98
CA GLY A 26 4.77 16.28 -11.37
C GLY A 26 6.20 16.10 -11.87
N SER A 27 7.12 16.90 -11.33
CA SER A 27 8.55 16.70 -11.57
C SER A 27 9.02 15.45 -10.82
N GLY A 28 9.31 14.37 -11.56
CA GLY A 28 9.83 13.12 -11.02
C GLY A 28 8.77 12.17 -10.42
N TYR A 29 7.47 12.46 -10.57
CA TYR A 29 6.42 11.58 -10.05
C TYR A 29 5.10 11.66 -10.84
N LEU A 30 4.31 10.59 -10.73
CA LEU A 30 2.88 10.54 -11.05
C LEU A 30 2.09 10.55 -9.75
N SER A 31 1.14 11.46 -9.59
CA SER A 31 0.19 11.47 -8.47
C SER A 31 -1.14 10.94 -8.97
N VAL A 32 -1.56 9.77 -8.48
CA VAL A 32 -2.81 9.11 -8.86
C VAL A 32 -3.83 9.34 -7.75
N ASP A 33 -4.90 10.07 -8.06
CA ASP A 33 -6.06 10.26 -7.18
C ASP A 33 -7.14 9.26 -7.60
N THR A 34 -7.53 8.40 -6.67
CA THR A 34 -8.55 7.36 -6.89
C THR A 34 -9.97 7.93 -6.91
N GLY A 35 -10.19 9.17 -6.46
CA GLY A 35 -11.53 9.71 -6.16
C GLY A 35 -12.24 8.99 -5.00
N GLY A 36 -11.62 7.98 -4.39
CA GLY A 36 -12.12 7.21 -3.25
C GLY A 36 -11.51 7.64 -1.91
N GLY A 37 -10.83 8.78 -1.87
CA GLY A 37 -10.11 9.26 -0.67
C GLY A 37 -8.66 8.79 -0.58
N LEU A 38 -8.17 7.98 -1.53
CA LEU A 38 -6.77 7.57 -1.63
C LEU A 38 -6.05 8.33 -2.75
N VAL A 39 -4.90 8.92 -2.43
CA VAL A 39 -3.95 9.48 -3.40
C VAL A 39 -2.59 8.84 -3.17
N PHE A 40 -2.02 8.23 -4.21
CA PHE A 40 -0.67 7.67 -4.14
C PHE A 40 0.25 8.33 -5.16
N ARG A 41 1.51 8.51 -4.79
CA ARG A 41 2.55 9.05 -5.70
C ARG A 41 3.54 7.98 -6.07
N VAL A 42 3.82 7.87 -7.36
CA VAL A 42 4.78 6.92 -7.92
C VAL A 42 5.95 7.70 -8.50
N SER A 43 7.18 7.37 -8.10
CA SER A 43 8.41 7.90 -8.70
C SER A 43 8.46 7.54 -10.19
N THR A 44 8.68 8.52 -11.08
CA THR A 44 8.83 8.24 -12.53
C THR A 44 10.20 7.65 -12.87
N THR A 45 11.13 7.61 -11.91
CA THR A 45 12.48 7.06 -12.11
C THR A 45 12.57 5.61 -11.63
N SER A 46 11.98 5.28 -10.49
CA SER A 46 12.14 3.97 -9.85
C SER A 46 10.86 3.14 -9.81
N GLY A 47 9.69 3.78 -9.91
CA GLY A 47 8.39 3.12 -9.70
C GLY A 47 8.00 2.94 -8.23
N ASP A 48 8.80 3.44 -7.30
CA ASP A 48 8.49 3.41 -5.86
C ASP A 48 7.26 4.26 -5.55
N ILE A 49 6.41 3.78 -4.64
CA ILE A 49 5.36 4.59 -4.05
C ILE A 49 5.99 5.47 -2.95
N THR A 50 6.03 6.78 -3.20
CA THR A 50 6.69 7.79 -2.36
C THR A 50 5.74 8.56 -1.45
N SER A 51 4.44 8.40 -1.65
CA SER A 51 3.38 8.93 -0.78
C SER A 51 2.13 8.06 -0.95
N LEU A 52 1.43 7.82 0.16
CA LEU A 52 0.20 7.04 0.25
C LEU A 52 -0.75 7.77 1.20
N LYS A 53 -1.56 8.68 0.68
CA LYS A 53 -2.46 9.52 1.47
C LYS A 53 -3.88 8.98 1.46
N TYR A 54 -4.40 8.65 2.64
CA TYR A 54 -5.82 8.37 2.84
C TYR A 54 -6.47 9.55 3.56
N GLY A 55 -7.31 10.30 2.85
CA GLY A 55 -7.79 11.61 3.29
C GLY A 55 -6.60 12.55 3.57
N SER A 56 -6.46 12.99 4.83
CA SER A 56 -5.33 13.82 5.27
C SER A 56 -4.17 13.04 5.89
N ILE A 57 -4.29 11.71 6.00
CA ILE A 57 -3.31 10.86 6.70
C ILE A 57 -2.27 10.33 5.71
N GLU A 58 -1.02 10.75 5.87
CA GLU A 58 0.11 10.17 5.15
C GLU A 58 0.49 8.83 5.79
N CYS A 59 0.26 7.75 5.03
CA CYS A 59 0.52 6.38 5.45
C CYS A 59 1.88 5.88 4.98
N GLN A 60 2.52 6.53 4.00
CA GLN A 60 3.84 6.13 3.52
C GLN A 60 4.93 6.53 4.52
N ASP A 61 5.86 5.62 4.81
CA ASP A 61 7.07 5.95 5.55
C ASP A 61 7.93 6.97 4.78
N SER A 62 8.53 7.92 5.50
CA SER A 62 9.32 9.01 4.91
C SER A 62 10.79 8.66 4.67
N SER A 63 11.29 7.57 5.24
CA SER A 63 12.70 7.16 5.16
C SER A 63 12.95 6.12 4.08
N LYS A 64 11.98 5.24 3.84
CA LYS A 64 12.03 4.18 2.84
C LYS A 64 10.69 4.04 2.16
N TYR A 65 10.72 3.89 0.84
CA TYR A 65 9.50 3.85 0.03
C TYR A 65 8.94 2.44 -0.16
N THR A 66 7.71 2.37 -0.64
CA THR A 66 7.00 1.13 -0.94
C THR A 66 7.34 0.62 -2.34
N HIS A 67 7.76 -0.63 -2.48
CA HIS A 67 8.29 -1.18 -3.74
C HIS A 67 8.33 -2.72 -3.77
N ILE A 68 8.71 -3.27 -4.93
CA ILE A 68 9.19 -4.66 -5.04
C ILE A 68 10.58 -4.80 -4.43
N GLY A 69 10.80 -5.89 -3.69
CA GLY A 69 12.10 -6.28 -3.13
C GLY A 69 12.68 -5.23 -2.17
N SER A 70 13.70 -4.53 -2.63
CA SER A 70 14.35 -3.40 -1.95
C SER A 70 14.37 -2.13 -2.81
N GLY A 71 13.51 -2.07 -3.83
CA GLY A 71 13.46 -1.05 -4.86
C GLY A 71 13.99 -1.58 -6.18
N LEU A 72 13.34 -1.21 -7.29
CA LEU A 72 13.80 -1.60 -8.64
C LEU A 72 15.01 -0.77 -9.11
N GLY A 73 15.37 0.28 -8.35
CA GLY A 73 16.41 1.24 -8.71
C GLY A 73 15.91 2.15 -9.83
N THR A 74 15.98 1.68 -11.06
CA THR A 74 15.53 2.40 -12.25
C THR A 74 14.52 1.56 -13.03
N ALA A 75 13.42 2.17 -13.45
CA ALA A 75 12.39 1.53 -14.24
C ALA A 75 11.80 2.50 -15.27
N THR A 76 11.21 1.95 -16.34
CA THR A 76 10.39 2.74 -17.27
C THR A 76 8.98 2.84 -16.69
N VAL A 77 8.60 4.05 -16.27
CA VAL A 77 7.29 4.32 -15.67
C VAL A 77 6.38 5.03 -16.67
N SER A 78 5.20 4.47 -16.88
CA SER A 78 4.16 5.04 -17.75
C SER A 78 2.79 4.86 -17.11
N TYR A 79 1.77 5.55 -17.62
CA TYR A 79 0.40 5.31 -17.21
C TYR A 79 -0.58 5.36 -18.38
N LYS A 80 -1.72 4.70 -18.22
CA LYS A 80 -2.86 4.77 -19.13
C LYS A 80 -4.15 4.92 -18.34
N THR A 81 -4.98 5.88 -18.75
CA THR A 81 -6.36 6.01 -18.26
C THR A 81 -7.30 5.34 -19.27
N SER A 82 -8.19 4.48 -18.81
CA SER A 82 -9.16 3.76 -19.64
C SER A 82 -10.50 3.64 -18.90
N GLY A 83 -11.46 4.50 -19.22
CA GLY A 83 -12.72 4.57 -18.49
C GLY A 83 -12.49 4.88 -17.00
N ASN A 84 -12.95 4.00 -16.12
CA ASN A 84 -12.83 4.13 -14.67
C ASN A 84 -11.53 3.58 -14.09
N TYR A 85 -10.53 3.30 -14.94
CA TYR A 85 -9.27 2.68 -14.53
C TYR A 85 -8.08 3.58 -14.89
N ILE A 86 -7.14 3.70 -13.96
CA ILE A 86 -5.80 4.23 -14.22
C ILE A 86 -4.82 3.09 -13.95
N THR A 87 -4.06 2.70 -14.97
CA THR A 87 -2.99 1.71 -14.84
C THR A 87 -1.65 2.41 -14.92
N VAL A 88 -0.86 2.35 -13.86
CA VAL A 88 0.56 2.70 -13.86
C VAL A 88 1.36 1.43 -14.12
N THR A 89 2.23 1.48 -15.12
CA THR A 89 3.11 0.38 -15.53
C THR A 89 4.55 0.77 -15.24
N ILE A 90 5.26 -0.10 -14.52
CA ILE A 90 6.65 0.06 -14.11
C ILE A 90 7.44 -1.13 -14.67
N ALA A 91 8.21 -0.92 -15.73
CA ALA A 91 8.88 -1.98 -16.46
C ALA A 91 10.41 -1.97 -16.28
N THR A 92 10.97 -3.15 -16.02
CA THR A 92 12.40 -3.47 -16.14
C THR A 92 12.60 -4.52 -17.25
N SER A 93 13.80 -5.10 -17.38
CA SER A 93 14.08 -6.15 -18.38
C SER A 93 13.36 -7.48 -18.09
N THR A 94 13.19 -7.83 -16.81
CA THR A 94 12.66 -9.15 -16.39
C THR A 94 11.43 -9.05 -15.50
N LEU A 95 11.03 -7.85 -15.09
CA LEU A 95 9.89 -7.63 -14.20
C LEU A 95 9.06 -6.45 -14.69
N THR A 96 7.74 -6.61 -14.71
CA THR A 96 6.79 -5.52 -14.88
C THR A 96 5.84 -5.47 -13.69
N GLN A 97 5.85 -4.35 -12.99
CA GLN A 97 4.97 -4.05 -11.87
C GLN A 97 3.81 -3.17 -12.36
N TYR A 98 2.60 -3.46 -11.88
CA TYR A 98 1.39 -2.73 -12.19
C TYR A 98 0.75 -2.20 -10.91
N TYR A 99 0.34 -0.94 -10.94
CA TYR A 99 -0.59 -0.36 -9.98
C TYR A 99 -1.83 0.10 -10.72
N VAL A 100 -3.00 -0.39 -10.33
CA VAL A 100 -4.28 -0.02 -10.94
C VAL A 100 -5.18 0.65 -9.91
N ALA A 101 -5.60 1.87 -10.21
CA ALA A 101 -6.62 2.59 -9.47
C ALA A 101 -7.98 2.43 -10.16
N VAL A 102 -9.03 2.21 -9.37
CA VAL A 102 -10.42 2.18 -9.83
C VAL A 102 -11.15 3.39 -9.25
N SER A 103 -11.84 4.14 -10.10
CA SER A 103 -12.56 5.34 -9.70
C SER A 103 -13.51 5.09 -8.52
N GLY A 104 -13.37 5.90 -7.47
CA GLY A 104 -14.17 5.85 -6.25
C GLY A 104 -13.72 4.80 -5.22
N GLN A 105 -12.65 4.03 -5.49
CA GLN A 105 -12.16 3.00 -4.56
C GLN A 105 -10.87 3.42 -3.88
N SER A 106 -10.84 3.33 -2.55
CA SER A 106 -9.62 3.50 -1.75
C SER A 106 -8.73 2.26 -1.80
N ALA A 107 -8.31 1.85 -2.99
CA ALA A 107 -7.50 0.66 -3.22
C ALA A 107 -6.47 0.87 -4.34
N ILE A 108 -5.35 0.17 -4.21
CA ILE A 108 -4.38 -0.01 -5.28
C ILE A 108 -4.40 -1.50 -5.62
N TYR A 109 -4.84 -1.83 -6.82
CA TYR A 109 -4.74 -3.21 -7.33
C TYR A 109 -3.32 -3.42 -7.85
N ILE A 110 -2.69 -4.49 -7.41
CA ILE A 110 -1.28 -4.76 -7.63
C ILE A 110 -1.16 -6.02 -8.47
N GLY A 111 -0.34 -5.96 -9.52
CA GLY A 111 0.05 -7.12 -10.32
C GLY A 111 1.54 -7.08 -10.61
N THR A 112 2.19 -8.24 -10.54
CA THR A 112 3.61 -8.36 -10.81
C THR A 112 3.82 -9.49 -11.81
N TYR A 113 4.43 -9.17 -12.94
CA TYR A 113 4.78 -10.12 -13.99
C TYR A 113 6.29 -10.26 -14.06
N THR A 114 6.80 -11.49 -14.05
CA THR A 114 8.23 -11.78 -14.15
C THR A 114 8.52 -12.75 -15.29
N THR A 115 9.66 -12.55 -15.96
CA THR A 115 10.23 -13.53 -16.92
C THR A 115 11.48 -14.22 -16.37
N ALA A 116 12.00 -13.74 -15.24
CA ALA A 116 13.05 -14.36 -14.45
C ALA A 116 12.86 -14.02 -12.97
N GLU A 117 13.32 -14.89 -12.08
CA GLU A 117 13.40 -14.62 -10.64
C GLU A 117 14.34 -13.43 -10.38
N PRO A 118 14.02 -12.50 -9.45
CA PRO A 118 14.98 -11.49 -9.02
C PRO A 118 16.28 -12.10 -8.46
N ASP A 119 17.42 -11.46 -8.68
CA ASP A 119 18.75 -11.98 -8.29
C ASP A 119 18.90 -12.31 -6.80
N VAL A 120 18.10 -11.66 -5.94
CA VAL A 120 18.06 -11.92 -4.49
C VAL A 120 17.47 -13.29 -4.14
N GLY A 121 16.80 -13.97 -5.09
CA GLY A 121 16.20 -15.28 -4.90
C GLY A 121 14.85 -15.25 -4.16
N GLU A 122 14.22 -14.08 -4.09
CA GLU A 122 12.87 -13.89 -3.58
C GLU A 122 12.12 -12.82 -4.39
N LEU A 123 10.80 -12.97 -4.49
CA LEU A 123 9.88 -11.97 -5.03
C LEU A 123 8.92 -11.51 -3.93
N ARG A 124 9.03 -10.25 -3.52
CA ARG A 124 8.13 -9.64 -2.54
C ARG A 124 7.71 -8.24 -2.94
N PHE A 125 6.51 -7.85 -2.52
CA PHE A 125 6.09 -6.46 -2.42
C PHE A 125 6.13 -6.03 -0.95
N ILE A 126 6.75 -4.89 -0.66
CA ILE A 126 6.84 -4.36 0.70
C ILE A 126 6.23 -2.96 0.77
N ALA A 127 5.10 -2.85 1.48
CA ALA A 127 4.53 -1.57 1.88
C ALA A 127 5.27 -1.06 3.12
N ARG A 128 6.04 0.02 2.96
CA ARG A 128 6.75 0.67 4.07
C ARG A 128 5.90 1.80 4.59
N LEU A 129 5.26 1.56 5.72
CA LEU A 129 4.19 2.41 6.24
C LEU A 129 4.66 3.21 7.45
N SER A 130 4.14 4.42 7.60
CA SER A 130 4.41 5.31 8.73
C SER A 130 3.93 4.67 10.03
N LYS A 131 4.87 4.34 10.92
CA LYS A 131 4.58 3.74 12.23
C LYS A 131 3.74 4.68 13.11
N SER A 132 3.87 6.00 12.94
CA SER A 132 3.05 6.97 13.69
C SER A 132 1.60 7.00 13.20
N ALA A 133 1.36 6.78 11.91
CA ALA A 133 0.01 6.69 11.35
C ALA A 133 -0.64 5.33 11.60
N LEU A 134 0.15 4.25 11.55
CA LEU A 134 -0.30 2.85 11.60
C LEU A 134 0.48 2.03 12.65
N PRO A 135 0.35 2.38 13.96
CA PRO A 135 1.14 1.75 15.02
C PRO A 135 0.70 0.33 15.35
N ASN A 136 -0.52 -0.07 15.00
CA ASN A 136 -1.13 -1.31 15.45
C ASN A 136 -0.89 -2.43 14.42
N GLY A 137 0.21 -3.17 14.60
CA GLY A 137 0.55 -4.38 13.84
C GLY A 137 0.58 -5.64 14.71
N TYR A 138 1.33 -6.64 14.27
CA TYR A 138 1.38 -7.95 14.89
C TYR A 138 2.41 -7.91 16.04
N THR A 139 1.95 -8.04 17.29
CA THR A 139 2.83 -7.89 18.46
C THR A 139 4.04 -8.83 18.44
N GLN A 140 3.86 -10.06 17.95
CA GLN A 140 4.93 -11.05 17.85
C GLN A 140 5.96 -10.76 16.74
N SER A 141 5.64 -9.91 15.76
CA SER A 141 6.60 -9.49 14.73
C SER A 141 7.24 -8.14 14.99
N GLU A 142 6.80 -7.42 16.02
CA GLU A 142 7.40 -6.14 16.44
C GLU A 142 8.80 -6.38 17.01
N ILE A 143 9.80 -5.81 16.34
CA ILE A 143 11.23 -5.94 16.70
C ILE A 143 11.88 -4.60 17.05
N ASP A 144 11.19 -3.47 16.94
CA ASP A 144 11.79 -2.16 17.22
C ASP A 144 12.26 -2.07 18.68
N GLY A 145 13.49 -1.59 18.87
CA GLY A 145 14.19 -1.64 20.16
C GLY A 145 14.66 -3.02 20.62
N GLY A 146 14.45 -4.08 19.82
CA GLY A 146 14.88 -5.44 20.12
C GLY A 146 16.38 -5.69 19.86
N THR A 147 16.95 -6.68 20.54
CA THR A 147 18.32 -7.16 20.30
C THR A 147 18.30 -8.47 19.53
N ALA A 148 19.05 -8.59 18.44
CA ALA A 148 19.12 -9.83 17.66
C ALA A 148 19.65 -10.99 18.52
N ILE A 149 18.99 -12.14 18.43
CA ILE A 149 19.33 -13.37 19.16
C ILE A 149 19.53 -14.59 18.23
N GLU A 150 19.05 -14.52 16.99
CA GLU A 150 19.37 -15.48 15.92
C GLU A 150 19.46 -14.70 14.60
N GLY A 151 20.59 -14.83 13.89
CA GLY A 151 20.85 -14.10 12.65
C GLY A 151 20.60 -12.59 12.80
N SER A 152 19.76 -12.05 11.91
CA SER A 152 19.28 -10.67 11.93
C SER A 152 17.76 -10.59 11.72
N ASP A 153 17.05 -11.63 12.13
CA ASP A 153 15.61 -11.79 11.92
C ASP A 153 14.85 -12.35 13.13
N VAL A 154 15.54 -12.82 14.17
CA VAL A 154 14.94 -13.12 15.48
C VAL A 154 15.55 -12.24 16.56
N TYR A 155 14.69 -11.60 17.33
CA TYR A 155 15.04 -10.57 18.30
C TYR A 155 14.48 -10.90 19.69
N SER A 156 15.16 -10.47 20.75
CA SER A 156 14.61 -10.37 22.10
C SER A 156 14.17 -8.93 22.36
N LEU A 157 12.91 -8.75 22.72
CA LEU A 157 12.34 -7.45 23.10
C LEU A 157 11.54 -7.62 24.39
N ASN A 158 11.94 -6.91 25.46
CA ASN A 158 11.33 -6.99 26.79
C ASN A 158 11.19 -8.44 27.33
N GLY A 159 12.21 -9.26 27.09
CA GLY A 159 12.24 -10.67 27.53
C GLY A 159 11.40 -11.64 26.69
N GLN A 160 10.83 -11.19 25.57
CA GLN A 160 10.06 -12.02 24.65
C GLN A 160 10.79 -12.16 23.31
N THR A 161 10.73 -13.33 22.69
CA THR A 161 11.24 -13.54 21.34
C THR A 161 10.27 -12.95 20.31
N ARG A 162 10.82 -12.29 19.28
CA ARG A 162 10.10 -11.58 18.23
C ARG A 162 10.73 -11.86 16.88
N SER A 163 9.92 -11.95 15.84
CA SER A 163 10.41 -12.11 14.48
C SER A 163 9.34 -11.76 13.47
N LYS A 164 9.75 -11.13 12.37
CA LYS A 164 8.91 -10.95 11.17
C LYS A 164 8.25 -12.27 10.72
N PHE A 165 8.91 -13.42 10.90
CA PHE A 165 8.35 -14.74 10.56
C PHE A 165 7.17 -15.15 11.44
N TYR A 166 7.00 -14.56 12.63
CA TYR A 166 5.88 -14.84 13.53
C TYR A 166 4.58 -14.14 13.09
N SER A 167 4.62 -13.31 12.05
CA SER A 167 3.42 -12.77 11.37
C SER A 167 2.81 -13.75 10.36
N SER A 168 3.55 -14.79 9.97
CA SER A 168 3.19 -15.66 8.84
C SER A 168 1.91 -16.46 9.07
N VAL A 169 1.15 -16.70 8.00
CA VAL A 169 -0.05 -17.55 7.98
C VAL A 169 0.05 -18.51 6.79
N GLN A 170 -0.58 -19.68 6.88
CA GLN A 170 -0.66 -20.60 5.74
C GLN A 170 -1.40 -19.92 4.59
N PHE A 171 -0.89 -19.98 3.37
CA PHE A 171 -1.44 -19.25 2.21
C PHE A 171 -2.94 -19.52 1.97
N TYR A 172 -3.44 -20.74 2.19
CA TYR A 172 -4.89 -21.01 2.06
C TYR A 172 -5.76 -20.31 3.12
N LYS A 173 -5.17 -19.76 4.18
CA LYS A 173 -5.82 -18.98 5.26
C LYS A 173 -5.44 -17.50 5.23
N ASP A 174 -4.57 -17.08 4.31
CA ASP A 174 -3.99 -15.75 4.32
C ASP A 174 -4.68 -14.82 3.30
N GLN A 175 -5.96 -14.54 3.54
CA GLN A 175 -6.75 -13.71 2.62
C GLN A 175 -6.59 -12.22 2.86
N VAL A 176 -6.43 -11.81 4.12
CA VAL A 176 -6.33 -10.40 4.51
C VAL A 176 -5.39 -10.27 5.69
N HIS A 177 -4.38 -9.42 5.56
CA HIS A 177 -3.47 -9.05 6.63
C HIS A 177 -3.10 -7.57 6.51
N GLY A 178 -2.81 -6.91 7.63
CA GLY A 178 -2.58 -5.47 7.60
C GLY A 178 -2.30 -4.86 8.95
N VAL A 179 -2.20 -3.54 8.95
CA VAL A 179 -1.91 -2.71 10.12
C VAL A 179 -2.94 -1.59 10.22
N THR A 180 -3.16 -1.08 11.43
CA THR A 180 -4.16 -0.05 11.69
C THR A 180 -3.63 1.09 12.54
N GLY A 181 -4.37 2.19 12.56
CA GLY A 181 -4.16 3.34 13.42
C GLY A 181 -5.44 4.12 13.62
N SER A 182 -5.32 5.32 14.17
CA SER A 182 -6.49 6.17 14.42
C SER A 182 -7.09 6.67 13.11
N GLY A 183 -8.28 6.17 12.75
CA GLY A 183 -9.01 6.60 11.56
C GLY A 183 -8.50 6.03 10.22
N VAL A 184 -7.57 5.06 10.26
CA VAL A 184 -7.00 4.45 9.04
C VAL A 184 -6.59 2.99 9.27
N GLY A 185 -6.66 2.18 8.21
CA GLY A 185 -6.08 0.85 8.15
C GLY A 185 -5.55 0.58 6.74
N VAL A 186 -4.45 -0.16 6.65
CA VAL A 186 -3.84 -0.57 5.38
C VAL A 186 -3.73 -2.08 5.39
N TYR A 187 -4.33 -2.72 4.39
CA TYR A 187 -4.44 -4.17 4.29
C TYR A 187 -3.97 -4.64 2.92
N MET A 188 -3.19 -5.72 2.91
CA MET A 188 -3.07 -6.57 1.74
C MET A 188 -4.31 -7.45 1.69
N VAL A 189 -4.97 -7.46 0.53
CA VAL A 189 -6.09 -8.36 0.25
C VAL A 189 -5.61 -9.31 -0.83
N MET A 190 -5.50 -10.58 -0.48
CA MET A 190 -5.06 -11.65 -1.36
C MET A 190 -6.30 -12.29 -1.99
N PRO A 191 -6.68 -11.94 -3.24
CA PRO A 191 -7.80 -12.56 -3.93
C PRO A 191 -7.60 -14.07 -4.11
N GLY A 192 -8.66 -14.80 -4.47
CA GLY A 192 -8.63 -16.27 -4.56
C GLY A 192 -7.54 -16.85 -5.49
N ASN A 193 -7.04 -16.08 -6.45
CA ASN A 193 -5.95 -16.47 -7.34
C ASN A 193 -4.59 -15.84 -6.98
N ALA A 194 -4.47 -15.11 -5.86
CA ALA A 194 -3.25 -14.37 -5.51
C ALA A 194 -2.00 -15.26 -5.35
N TYR A 195 -2.20 -16.53 -4.99
CA TYR A 195 -1.13 -17.50 -4.76
C TYR A 195 -0.93 -18.49 -5.92
N GLU A 196 -1.61 -18.31 -7.07
CA GLU A 196 -1.55 -19.28 -8.18
C GLU A 196 -0.14 -19.42 -8.79
N THR A 197 0.68 -18.38 -8.67
CA THR A 197 2.07 -18.33 -9.13
C THR A 197 3.09 -18.43 -8.01
N SER A 198 2.66 -18.65 -6.76
CA SER A 198 3.57 -18.82 -5.62
C SER A 198 4.13 -20.24 -5.53
N GLY A 199 5.33 -20.39 -4.95
CA GLY A 199 5.91 -21.69 -4.62
C GLY A 199 5.40 -22.26 -3.28
N GLY A 200 5.43 -23.59 -3.12
CA GLY A 200 5.25 -24.26 -1.82
C GLY A 200 3.84 -24.77 -1.51
N GLY A 201 2.82 -24.44 -2.30
CA GLY A 201 1.46 -24.96 -2.15
C GLY A 201 0.68 -24.36 -0.97
N PRO A 202 -0.51 -24.89 -0.64
CA PRO A 202 -1.47 -24.22 0.24
C PRO A 202 -0.98 -24.01 1.68
N PHE A 203 -0.10 -24.89 2.17
CA PHE A 203 0.40 -24.85 3.55
C PHE A 203 1.66 -24.02 3.73
N PHE A 204 2.26 -23.52 2.64
CA PHE A 204 3.37 -22.59 2.72
C PHE A 204 2.95 -21.31 3.47
N ARG A 205 3.90 -20.67 4.14
CA ARG A 205 3.69 -19.48 4.95
C ARG A 205 4.91 -18.57 4.81
N ASP A 206 4.68 -17.26 4.79
CA ASP A 206 5.74 -16.27 4.63
C ASP A 206 5.44 -15.00 5.46
N ILE A 207 6.37 -14.04 5.45
CA ILE A 207 6.32 -12.81 6.23
C ILE A 207 5.17 -11.91 5.74
N ASN A 208 4.27 -11.54 6.66
CA ASN A 208 3.17 -10.60 6.40
C ASN A 208 3.42 -9.21 7.02
N ASN A 209 4.15 -9.13 8.13
CA ASN A 209 4.41 -7.88 8.85
C ASN A 209 5.73 -7.93 9.64
N GLN A 210 6.29 -6.73 9.86
CA GLN A 210 7.41 -6.44 10.74
C GLN A 210 7.22 -5.05 11.33
#